data_AF-A0ABD0N5L0-F1
#
_entry.id   AF-A0ABD0N5L0-F1
#
_cell.length_a   1.000
_cell.length_b   1.000
_cell.length_c   1.000
_cell.angle_alpha   90.00
_cell.angle_beta   90.00
_cell.angle_gamma   90.00
#
_symmetry.space_group_name_H-M   'P 1'
#
loop_
_entity.id
_entity.type
_entity.pdbx_description
1 polymer ?
#
loop_
_entity_poly.entity_id
_entity_poly.type
_entity_poly.pdbx_seq_one_letter_code
_entity_poly.pdbx_strand_id
1 'polypeptide(L)'
;PSKPRMPWCPSSAAPPRLAHTYPKHSHISLPFLQDCECFSHSNRCSYIEVLNTVICVSCKHNTRGQHCQLCKLGYYRNASAELDDENVCI
;
A
#
# COMPACT_ATOMS: atom_id res chain seq x y z
N PRO A 1 22.23 9.49 40.67
CA PRO A 1 21.03 9.44 39.79
C PRO A 1 21.42 9.17 38.33
N SER A 2 21.68 7.90 38.04
CA SER A 2 22.14 7.36 36.76
C SER A 2 20.95 7.18 35.79
N LYS A 3 21.05 7.79 34.60
CA LYS A 3 20.09 7.59 33.49
C LYS A 3 20.13 6.12 33.03
N PRO A 4 18.99 5.45 32.78
CA PRO A 4 19.03 4.09 32.27
C PRO A 4 19.51 4.13 30.81
N ARG A 5 20.59 3.40 30.56
CA ARG A 5 21.20 3.20 29.25
C ARG A 5 20.26 2.29 28.45
N MET A 6 19.58 2.84 27.46
CA MET A 6 18.75 2.06 26.54
C MET A 6 19.65 1.07 25.78
N PRO A 7 19.33 -0.23 25.74
CA PRO A 7 20.13 -1.21 25.01
C PRO A 7 19.99 -0.98 23.51
N TRP A 8 21.14 -1.03 22.81
CA TRP A 8 21.23 -1.08 21.35
C TRP A 8 20.21 -2.07 20.77
N CYS A 9 19.35 -1.61 19.87
CA CYS A 9 18.57 -2.50 19.01
C CYS A 9 19.42 -2.84 17.77
N PRO A 10 19.90 -4.08 17.61
CA PRO A 10 20.48 -4.50 16.35
C PRO A 10 19.38 -4.58 15.28
N SER A 11 19.50 -3.76 14.25
CA SER A 11 18.79 -3.94 12.98
C SER A 11 19.10 -5.33 12.46
N SER A 12 18.13 -6.26 12.51
CA SER A 12 17.95 -7.44 11.63
C SER A 12 17.11 -8.51 12.33
N ALA A 13 15.83 -8.22 12.54
CA ALA A 13 14.82 -9.26 12.78
C ALA A 13 13.47 -8.67 12.37
N ALA A 14 13.19 -8.70 11.06
CA ALA A 14 11.82 -8.57 10.63
C ALA A 14 11.02 -9.69 11.32
N PRO A 15 9.87 -9.39 11.97
CA PRO A 15 9.05 -10.43 12.55
C PRO A 15 8.71 -11.46 11.46
N PRO A 16 8.57 -12.76 11.80
CA PRO A 16 8.03 -13.72 10.85
C PRO A 16 6.73 -13.12 10.34
N ARG A 17 6.65 -12.94 9.01
CA ARG A 17 5.46 -12.39 8.36
C ARG A 17 4.32 -13.27 8.85
N LEU A 18 3.48 -12.74 9.74
CA LEU A 18 2.17 -13.29 9.95
C LEU A 18 1.49 -13.02 8.61
N ALA A 19 1.59 -14.00 7.72
CA ALA A 19 0.90 -14.05 6.46
C ALA A 19 -0.57 -14.03 6.83
N HIS A 20 -1.10 -12.82 6.99
CA HIS A 20 -2.52 -12.59 6.85
C HIS A 20 -2.76 -12.96 5.40
N THR A 21 -3.21 -14.20 5.22
CA THR A 21 -3.69 -14.76 3.96
C THR A 21 -4.88 -13.92 3.54
N TYR A 22 -4.62 -12.72 3.00
CA TYR A 22 -5.52 -12.16 2.02
C TYR A 22 -5.36 -13.08 0.81
N PRO A 23 -6.39 -13.86 0.46
CA PRO A 23 -6.28 -14.81 -0.63
C PRO A 23 -5.89 -14.02 -1.87
N LYS A 24 -4.77 -14.40 -2.48
CA LYS A 24 -4.45 -14.06 -3.86
C LYS A 24 -5.66 -14.51 -4.67
N HIS A 25 -6.36 -13.56 -5.27
CA HIS A 25 -7.66 -13.66 -5.92
C HIS A 25 -7.82 -14.96 -6.73
N SER A 26 -8.35 -16.00 -6.09
CA SER A 26 -8.82 -17.22 -6.74
C SER A 26 -10.33 -17.10 -6.91
N HIS A 27 -10.74 -16.51 -8.02
CA HIS A 27 -12.01 -16.73 -8.74
C HIS A 27 -13.23 -17.15 -7.89
N ILE A 28 -13.58 -16.39 -6.85
CA ILE A 28 -14.84 -16.54 -6.12
C ILE A 28 -15.59 -15.21 -6.26
N SER A 29 -16.51 -15.17 -7.21
CA SER A 29 -17.44 -14.07 -7.44
C SER A 29 -18.45 -13.99 -6.29
N LEU A 30 -18.07 -13.37 -5.17
CA LEU A 30 -19.01 -12.85 -4.17
C LEU A 30 -19.22 -11.34 -4.43
N PRO A 31 -20.46 -10.85 -4.54
CA PRO A 31 -20.76 -9.49 -5.02
C PRO A 31 -20.46 -8.37 -4.01
N PHE A 32 -19.75 -8.66 -2.91
CA PHE A 32 -19.56 -7.71 -1.80
C PHE A 32 -18.12 -7.56 -1.31
N LEU A 33 -17.17 -8.38 -1.77
CA LEU A 33 -15.76 -8.04 -1.63
C LEU A 33 -15.45 -7.05 -2.75
N GLN A 34 -15.54 -5.75 -2.48
CA GLN A 34 -14.95 -4.75 -3.35
C GLN A 34 -13.46 -5.09 -3.46
N ASP A 35 -13.06 -5.60 -4.63
CA ASP A 35 -11.67 -5.94 -4.86
C ASP A 35 -10.82 -4.69 -4.69
N CYS A 36 -9.68 -4.86 -4.04
CA CYS A 36 -8.77 -3.79 -3.69
C CYS A 36 -7.98 -3.34 -4.92
N GLU A 37 -8.59 -2.51 -5.77
CA GLU A 37 -7.95 -2.03 -6.99
C GLU A 37 -6.99 -0.88 -6.68
N CYS A 38 -5.69 -1.20 -6.55
CA CYS A 38 -4.63 -0.24 -6.24
C CYS A 38 -3.60 -0.08 -7.37
N PHE A 39 -3.98 -0.39 -8.62
CA PHE A 39 -3.11 -0.37 -9.81
C PHE A 39 -1.72 -1.01 -9.57
N SER A 40 -1.68 -2.17 -8.91
CA SER A 40 -0.42 -2.86 -8.57
C SER A 40 0.58 -2.06 -7.70
N HIS A 41 0.20 -0.87 -7.21
CA HIS A 41 1.04 -0.02 -6.36
C HIS A 41 0.83 -0.24 -4.87
N SER A 42 -0.24 -0.95 -4.51
CA SER A 42 -0.43 -1.53 -3.20
C SER A 42 -1.19 -2.85 -3.33
N ASN A 43 -1.02 -3.72 -2.34
CA ASN A 43 -1.81 -4.93 -2.18
C ASN A 43 -2.66 -4.89 -0.91
N ARG A 44 -2.84 -3.69 -0.34
CA ARG A 44 -3.52 -3.47 0.94
C ARG A 44 -4.39 -2.23 0.84
N CYS A 45 -5.62 -2.35 1.32
CA CYS A 45 -6.51 -1.22 1.51
C CYS A 45 -7.05 -1.18 2.94
N SER A 46 -7.63 -0.04 3.29
CA SER A 46 -8.38 0.18 4.51
C SER A 46 -9.72 0.79 4.16
N TYR A 47 -10.78 0.33 4.81
CA TYR A 47 -12.09 0.95 4.70
C TYR A 47 -12.16 2.13 5.67
N ILE A 48 -12.51 3.31 5.13
CA ILE A 48 -12.66 4.54 5.92
C ILE A 48 -14.16 4.80 6.12
N GLU A 49 -14.66 4.49 7.31
CA GLU A 49 -16.09 4.54 7.65
C GLU A 49 -16.72 5.92 7.42
N VAL A 50 -16.01 6.99 7.79
CA VAL A 50 -16.50 8.38 7.64
C VAL A 50 -16.78 8.75 6.17
N LEU A 51 -16.07 8.11 5.23
CA LEU A 51 -16.18 8.36 3.80
C LEU A 51 -16.92 7.24 3.06
N ASN A 52 -17.32 6.18 3.77
CA ASN A 52 -17.88 4.95 3.21
C ASN A 52 -17.14 4.44 1.97
N THR A 53 -15.80 4.48 2.00
CA THR A 53 -14.95 4.14 0.83
C THR A 53 -13.72 3.34 1.23
N VAL A 54 -13.24 2.51 0.30
CA VAL A 54 -11.99 1.75 0.42
C VAL A 54 -10.83 2.55 -0.15
N ILE A 55 -9.79 2.77 0.65
CA ILE A 55 -8.59 3.52 0.24
C ILE A 55 -7.38 2.59 0.33
N CYS A 56 -6.60 2.53 -0.75
CA CYS A 56 -5.30 1.88 -0.79
C CYS A 56 -4.33 2.53 0.20
N VAL A 57 -3.69 1.70 1.02
CA VAL A 57 -2.71 2.17 2.01
C VAL A 57 -1.30 1.85 1.54
N SER A 58 -0.35 2.72 1.88
CA SER A 58 1.07 2.54 1.56
C SER A 58 1.37 2.37 0.06
N CYS A 59 0.78 3.22 -0.78
CA CYS A 59 1.07 3.29 -2.22
C CYS A 59 2.58 3.45 -2.49
N LYS A 60 3.13 2.54 -3.30
CA LYS A 60 4.52 2.52 -3.79
C LYS A 60 4.69 3.42 -5.02
N HIS A 61 5.84 3.37 -5.67
CA HIS A 61 6.06 3.98 -7.01
C HIS A 61 5.70 5.47 -7.08
N ASN A 62 5.91 6.19 -5.98
CA ASN A 62 5.57 7.60 -5.83
C ASN A 62 4.10 7.94 -6.12
N THR A 63 3.21 6.97 -5.94
CA THR A 63 1.77 7.16 -6.13
C THR A 63 1.01 7.42 -4.83
N ARG A 64 -0.22 7.89 -4.98
CA ARG A 64 -1.15 8.38 -3.95
C ARG A 64 -2.57 8.29 -4.51
N GLY A 65 -3.57 8.39 -3.65
CA GLY A 65 -4.98 8.48 -4.02
C GLY A 65 -5.76 7.28 -3.50
N GLN A 66 -7.05 7.24 -3.80
CA GLN A 66 -7.91 6.13 -3.37
C GLN A 66 -7.38 4.80 -3.90
N HIS A 67 -6.98 4.76 -5.18
CA HIS A 67 -6.52 3.56 -5.88
C HIS A 67 -5.02 3.65 -6.23
N CYS A 68 -4.26 4.55 -5.60
CA CYS A 68 -2.89 4.85 -5.99
C CYS A 68 -2.74 5.41 -7.44
N GLN A 69 -3.74 6.11 -7.96
CA GLN A 69 -3.76 6.59 -9.35
C GLN A 69 -3.09 7.96 -9.60
N LEU A 70 -2.73 8.67 -8.53
CA LEU A 70 -2.18 10.02 -8.59
C LEU A 70 -0.71 10.01 -8.17
N CYS A 71 0.10 10.93 -8.71
CA CYS A 71 1.47 11.12 -8.23
C CYS A 71 1.50 11.92 -6.91
N LYS A 72 2.50 11.60 -6.09
CA LYS A 72 2.85 12.39 -4.90
C LYS A 72 3.30 13.78 -5.30
N LEU A 73 3.18 14.73 -4.36
CA LEU A 73 3.69 16.09 -4.56
C LEU A 73 5.20 16.04 -4.87
N GLY A 74 5.60 16.70 -5.95
CA GLY A 74 6.98 16.71 -6.43
C GLY A 74 7.30 15.65 -7.50
N TYR A 75 6.36 14.76 -7.81
CA TYR A 75 6.47 13.80 -8.91
C TYR A 75 5.45 14.11 -10.01
N TYR A 76 5.79 13.74 -11.24
CA TYR A 76 5.01 13.98 -12.45
C TYR A 76 4.61 12.67 -13.12
N ARG A 77 3.46 12.67 -13.79
CA ARG A 77 2.97 11.51 -14.52
C ARG A 77 3.81 11.28 -15.78
N ASN A 78 4.42 10.10 -15.90
CA ASN A 78 5.09 9.67 -17.12
C ASN A 78 4.06 9.24 -18.18
N ALA A 79 3.76 10.13 -19.13
CA ALA A 79 2.73 9.88 -20.14
C ALA A 79 2.96 8.64 -21.03
N SER A 80 4.19 8.11 -21.07
CA SER A 80 4.53 6.90 -21.84
C SER A 80 4.33 5.59 -21.07
N ALA A 81 4.15 5.65 -19.75
CA ALA A 81 3.95 4.48 -18.90
C ALA A 81 2.47 4.24 -18.61
N GLU A 82 2.04 2.99 -18.47
CA GLU A 82 0.67 2.66 -18.03
C GLU A 82 0.45 2.97 -16.53
N LEU A 83 -0.79 2.90 -16.05
CA LEU A 83 -1.14 3.32 -14.68
C LEU A 83 -0.65 2.37 -13.59
N ASP A 84 -0.34 1.13 -13.92
CA ASP A 84 0.16 0.10 -13.02
C ASP A 84 1.69 -0.06 -13.05
N ASP A 85 2.37 0.71 -13.92
CA ASP A 85 3.83 0.71 -14.09
C ASP A 85 4.56 1.30 -12.87
N GLU A 86 5.72 0.76 -12.53
CA GLU A 86 6.52 1.23 -11.39
C GLU A 86 7.11 2.63 -11.60
N ASN A 87 7.21 3.09 -12.85
CA ASN A 87 7.72 4.39 -13.28
C ASN A 87 6.60 5.33 -13.76
N VAL A 88 5.36 5.05 -13.36
CA VAL A 88 4.19 5.89 -13.61
C VAL A 88 4.40 7.34 -13.14
N CYS A 89 5.16 7.52 -12.05
CA CYS A 89 5.46 8.81 -11.42
C CYS A 89 6.97 9.03 -11.26
N ILE A 90 7.50 10.05 -11.97
CA ILE A 90 8.92 10.41 -12.07
C ILE A 90 9.23 11.80 -11.53
#